data_AF-A0A9P5N028-F1
#
_entry.id   AF-A0A9P5N028-F1
#
_cell.length_a   1.000
_cell.length_b   1.000
_cell.length_c   1.000
_cell.angle_alpha   90.00
_cell.angle_beta   90.00
_cell.angle_gamma   90.00
#
_symmetry.space_group_name_H-M   'P 1'
#
loop_
_entity.id
_entity.type
_entity.pdbx_description
1 polymer ?
#
loop_
_entity_poly.entity_id
_entity_poly.type
_entity_poly.pdbx_seq_one_letter_code
_entity_poly.pdbx_strand_id
1 'polypeptide(L)'
;MASSKDIEQFRSVLRKSKNIVAIAGAGLSAASGIPTFRDAGGLWRTHDAMSLATPEAFFENPSRVWQFYHYRREKALRATPNAGHIALAALSVPERLEAVAPTARFTLVTQNVDGLSVKAFQNVCPSREPELFEMHGRLFDTICTDCGDCKANFDSPICPALTGTEEQLGNEIEIPLEDLPRCQECTGLLRPGVVWFGEVPHQLEEIGQIVDDADLALVVGTSSTVYPAAGYAYEVADHGGTVAVFNIQHSEGDEDAHFLFLGPCHETLPLALFGINAESEASPQN
;
A
#
# COMPACT_ATOMS: atom_id res chain seq x y z
N MET A 1 15.06 12.15 21.41
CA MET A 1 16.48 11.90 21.05
C MET A 1 16.53 11.80 19.53
N ALA A 2 17.60 12.22 18.87
CA ALA A 2 17.65 12.14 17.40
C ALA A 2 17.59 10.66 16.93
N SER A 3 16.79 10.38 15.91
CA SER A 3 16.64 9.04 15.32
C SER A 3 17.98 8.51 14.81
N SER A 4 18.30 7.25 15.11
CA SER A 4 19.52 6.59 14.66
C SER A 4 19.44 6.24 13.17
N LYS A 5 20.59 6.26 12.49
CA LYS A 5 20.77 5.80 11.10
C LYS A 5 21.65 4.55 11.01
N ASP A 6 21.98 3.96 12.16
CA ASP A 6 22.89 2.82 12.26
C ASP A 6 22.15 1.53 11.90
N ILE A 7 22.47 0.98 10.72
CA ILE A 7 21.87 -0.25 10.20
C ILE A 7 22.24 -1.46 11.05
N GLU A 8 23.44 -1.52 11.61
CA GLU A 8 23.84 -2.66 12.44
C GLU A 8 23.13 -2.63 13.80
N GLN A 9 22.92 -1.43 14.35
CA GLN A 9 22.08 -1.26 15.53
C GLN A 9 20.63 -1.67 15.24
N PHE A 10 20.05 -1.25 14.11
CA PHE A 10 18.71 -1.66 13.70
C PHE A 10 18.61 -3.18 13.53
N ARG A 11 19.56 -3.82 12.86
CA ARG A 11 19.59 -5.29 12.71
C ARG A 11 19.72 -6.02 14.04
N SER A 12 20.42 -5.44 15.02
CA SER A 12 20.48 -5.99 16.38
C SER A 12 19.10 -5.99 17.05
N VAL A 13 18.29 -4.95 16.83
CA VAL A 13 16.89 -4.90 17.28
C VAL A 13 16.04 -5.91 16.51
N LEU A 14 16.13 -5.90 15.18
CA LEU A 14 15.40 -6.83 14.30
C LEU A 14 15.60 -8.29 14.72
N ARG A 15 16.85 -8.72 14.96
CA ARG A 15 17.19 -10.08 15.40
C ARG A 15 16.56 -10.48 16.73
N LYS A 16 16.28 -9.52 17.61
CA LYS A 16 15.72 -9.76 18.96
C LYS A 16 14.20 -9.63 19.03
N SER A 17 13.59 -9.06 17.98
CA SER A 17 12.15 -8.79 17.93
C SER A 17 11.34 -10.10 17.91
N LYS A 18 10.12 -10.04 18.42
CA LYS A 18 9.17 -11.15 18.52
C LYS A 18 7.95 -10.93 17.64
N ASN A 19 7.48 -9.71 17.53
CA ASN A 19 6.27 -9.36 16.78
C ASN A 19 6.58 -8.10 15.97
N ILE A 20 6.81 -8.30 14.67
CA ILE A 20 7.17 -7.23 13.76
C ILE A 20 5.96 -6.87 12.91
N VAL A 21 5.56 -5.61 12.93
CA VAL A 21 4.51 -5.08 12.04
C VAL A 21 5.12 -4.10 11.05
N ALA A 22 4.83 -4.26 9.76
CA ALA A 22 5.14 -3.25 8.76
C ALA A 22 3.87 -2.49 8.37
N ILE A 23 3.94 -1.16 8.40
CA ILE A 23 2.85 -0.25 8.00
C ILE A 23 3.30 0.44 6.71
N ALA A 24 2.76 -0.01 5.58
CA ALA A 24 3.16 0.46 4.25
C ALA A 24 2.17 1.47 3.66
N GLY A 25 2.69 2.52 3.04
CA GLY A 25 1.93 3.53 2.30
C GLY A 25 2.42 3.71 0.86
N ALA A 26 1.87 4.72 0.18
CA ALA A 26 1.99 4.89 -1.26
C ALA A 26 3.44 5.07 -1.75
N GLY A 27 4.34 5.58 -0.89
CA GLY A 27 5.76 5.72 -1.18
C GLY A 27 6.47 4.39 -1.45
N LEU A 28 5.96 3.26 -0.93
CA LEU A 28 6.46 1.92 -1.28
C LEU A 28 6.27 1.63 -2.79
N SER A 29 5.14 2.05 -3.35
CA SER A 29 4.74 1.81 -4.74
C SER A 29 5.29 2.83 -5.74
N ALA A 30 5.88 3.93 -5.28
CA ALA A 30 6.38 5.01 -6.13
C ALA A 30 7.40 4.53 -7.17
N ALA A 31 8.37 3.71 -6.76
CA ALA A 31 9.40 3.16 -7.65
C ALA A 31 8.85 2.11 -8.64
N SER A 32 7.60 1.65 -8.43
CA SER A 32 6.88 0.79 -9.37
C SER A 32 6.05 1.60 -10.39
N GLY A 33 6.19 2.93 -10.41
CA GLY A 33 5.48 3.82 -11.33
C GLY A 33 4.05 4.15 -10.90
N ILE A 34 3.66 3.83 -9.65
CA ILE A 34 2.36 4.20 -9.08
C ILE A 34 2.45 5.62 -8.52
N PRO A 35 1.61 6.57 -8.97
CA PRO A 35 1.56 7.90 -8.39
C PRO A 35 1.21 7.85 -6.90
N THR A 36 1.93 8.64 -6.09
CA THR A 36 1.62 8.81 -4.66
C THR A 36 0.58 9.91 -4.46
N PHE A 37 -0.06 10.00 -3.29
CA PHE A 37 -1.00 11.09 -2.97
C PHE A 37 -0.31 12.44 -2.62
N ARG A 38 1.00 12.57 -2.85
CA ARG A 38 1.78 13.79 -2.57
C ARG A 38 2.28 14.46 -3.85
N ASP A 39 2.57 15.76 -3.73
CA ASP A 39 3.20 16.58 -4.77
C ASP A 39 2.49 16.44 -6.13
N ALA A 40 3.25 16.32 -7.22
CA ALA A 40 2.70 16.12 -8.56
C ALA A 40 1.83 14.85 -8.71
N GLY A 41 1.94 13.88 -7.80
CA GLY A 41 1.12 12.66 -7.80
C GLY A 41 -0.24 12.83 -7.10
N GLY A 42 -0.39 13.83 -6.22
CA GLY A 42 -1.62 14.09 -5.49
C GLY A 42 -2.76 14.62 -6.37
N LEU A 43 -2.44 15.05 -7.60
CA LEU A 43 -3.40 15.51 -8.57
C LEU A 43 -3.68 14.44 -9.63
N TRP A 44 -4.95 14.21 -9.92
CA TRP A 44 -5.40 13.56 -11.15
C TRP A 44 -6.08 14.59 -12.04
N ARG A 45 -5.49 14.86 -13.20
CA ARG A 45 -5.84 16.02 -14.03
C ARG A 45 -5.70 17.31 -13.22
N THR A 46 -6.81 18.02 -12.99
CA THR A 46 -6.88 19.25 -12.17
C THR A 46 -7.44 19.00 -10.77
N HIS A 47 -7.82 17.76 -10.45
CA HIS A 47 -8.50 17.42 -9.21
C HIS A 47 -7.53 16.84 -8.19
N ASP A 48 -7.75 17.20 -6.93
CA ASP A 48 -7.10 16.53 -5.81
C ASP A 48 -7.63 15.08 -5.69
N ALA A 49 -6.71 14.12 -5.60
CA ALA A 49 -7.07 12.71 -5.56
C ALA A 49 -7.89 12.34 -4.31
N MET A 50 -7.72 13.05 -3.18
CA MET A 50 -8.52 12.81 -1.98
C MET A 50 -9.95 13.29 -2.18
N SER A 51 -10.16 14.40 -2.89
CA SER A 51 -11.51 14.90 -3.22
C SER A 51 -12.33 13.93 -4.07
N LEU A 52 -11.69 13.10 -4.89
CA LEU A 52 -12.34 12.10 -5.74
C LEU A 52 -12.58 10.75 -5.05
N ALA A 53 -11.90 10.50 -3.93
CA ALA A 53 -11.98 9.25 -3.17
C ALA A 53 -12.92 9.41 -1.97
N THR A 54 -14.13 9.92 -2.21
CA THR A 54 -15.19 10.12 -1.20
C THR A 54 -16.53 9.54 -1.69
N PRO A 55 -17.43 9.09 -0.78
CA PRO A 55 -18.79 8.73 -1.15
C PRO A 55 -19.51 9.87 -1.88
N GLU A 56 -19.36 11.11 -1.38
CA GLU A 56 -20.02 12.30 -1.91
C GLU A 56 -19.63 12.57 -3.38
N ALA A 57 -18.33 12.48 -3.70
CA ALA A 57 -17.87 12.67 -5.08
C ALA A 57 -18.42 11.59 -6.03
N PHE A 58 -18.56 10.36 -5.55
CA PHE A 58 -19.14 9.27 -6.35
C PHE A 58 -20.63 9.47 -6.61
N PHE A 59 -21.38 9.95 -5.61
CA PHE A 59 -22.79 10.29 -5.81
C PHE A 59 -22.99 11.52 -6.70
N GLU A 60 -22.10 12.52 -6.60
CA GLU A 60 -22.17 13.73 -7.42
C GLU A 60 -21.83 13.44 -8.89
N ASN A 61 -20.73 12.71 -9.14
CA ASN A 61 -20.29 12.41 -10.50
C ASN A 61 -19.60 11.03 -10.58
N PRO A 62 -20.39 9.93 -10.71
CA PRO A 62 -19.83 8.58 -10.77
C PRO A 62 -18.99 8.36 -12.01
N SER A 63 -19.26 9.08 -13.12
CA SER A 63 -18.46 9.00 -14.34
C SER A 63 -17.04 9.49 -14.12
N ARG A 64 -16.88 10.65 -13.48
CA ARG A 64 -15.56 11.22 -13.13
C ARG A 64 -14.79 10.28 -12.20
N VAL A 65 -15.44 9.80 -11.14
CA VAL A 65 -14.80 8.90 -10.18
C VAL A 65 -14.38 7.60 -10.86
N TRP A 66 -15.22 7.01 -11.72
CA TRP A 66 -14.83 5.82 -12.48
C TRP A 66 -13.68 6.06 -13.47
N GLN A 67 -13.59 7.22 -14.10
CA GLN A 67 -12.42 7.57 -14.92
C GLN A 67 -11.13 7.67 -14.07
N PHE A 68 -11.22 8.27 -12.88
CA PHE A 68 -10.10 8.33 -11.93
C PHE A 68 -9.63 6.94 -11.51
N TYR A 69 -10.56 6.05 -11.14
CA TYR A 69 -10.23 4.69 -10.75
C TYR A 69 -9.79 3.82 -11.92
N HIS A 70 -10.35 4.02 -13.12
CA HIS A 70 -9.92 3.31 -14.33
C HIS A 70 -8.45 3.65 -14.67
N TYR A 71 -8.09 4.94 -14.65
CA TYR A 71 -6.70 5.38 -14.78
C TYR A 71 -5.77 4.67 -13.77
N ARG A 72 -6.16 4.63 -12.50
CA ARG A 72 -5.36 3.98 -11.45
C ARG A 72 -5.25 2.47 -11.64
N ARG A 73 -6.33 1.80 -12.06
CA ARG A 73 -6.34 0.37 -12.39
C ARG A 73 -5.39 0.07 -13.54
N GLU A 74 -5.43 0.84 -14.62
CA GLU A 74 -4.55 0.67 -15.78
C GLU A 74 -3.07 0.85 -15.43
N LYS A 75 -2.75 1.83 -14.57
CA LYS A 75 -1.40 2.00 -14.03
C LYS A 75 -0.97 0.81 -13.16
N ALA A 76 -1.84 0.36 -12.25
CA ALA A 76 -1.56 -0.76 -11.35
C ALA A 76 -1.39 -2.09 -12.09
N LEU A 77 -2.20 -2.37 -13.13
CA LEU A 77 -2.09 -3.58 -13.96
C LEU A 77 -0.72 -3.69 -14.64
N ARG A 78 -0.19 -2.56 -15.12
CA ARG A 78 1.11 -2.50 -15.83
C ARG A 78 2.30 -2.49 -14.87
N ALA A 79 2.08 -2.21 -13.59
CA ALA A 79 3.15 -2.12 -12.60
C ALA A 79 3.66 -3.49 -12.15
N THR A 80 4.93 -3.52 -11.75
CA THR A 80 5.59 -4.68 -11.15
C THR A 80 6.07 -4.33 -9.75
N PRO A 81 6.05 -5.28 -8.80
CA PRO A 81 6.61 -5.03 -7.48
C PRO A 81 8.10 -4.70 -7.57
N ASN A 82 8.53 -3.65 -6.88
CA ASN A 82 9.95 -3.30 -6.76
C ASN A 82 10.63 -4.06 -5.61
N ALA A 83 11.95 -3.91 -5.48
CA ALA A 83 12.75 -4.59 -4.46
C ALA A 83 12.30 -4.33 -3.01
N GLY A 84 11.65 -3.21 -2.72
CA GLY A 84 11.08 -2.93 -1.40
C GLY A 84 9.90 -3.85 -1.08
N HIS A 85 9.01 -4.06 -2.05
CA HIS A 85 7.92 -5.03 -1.90
C HIS A 85 8.46 -6.45 -1.75
N ILE A 86 9.49 -6.81 -2.54
CA ILE A 86 10.13 -8.14 -2.46
C ILE A 86 10.77 -8.35 -1.08
N ALA A 87 11.39 -7.32 -0.50
CA ALA A 87 11.96 -7.41 0.85
C ALA A 87 10.87 -7.65 1.92
N LEU A 88 9.75 -6.93 1.86
CA LEU A 88 8.64 -7.15 2.80
C LEU A 88 7.98 -8.52 2.58
N ALA A 89 7.77 -8.92 1.33
CA ALA A 89 7.27 -10.24 0.97
C ALA A 89 8.18 -11.37 1.49
N ALA A 90 9.50 -11.17 1.46
CA ALA A 90 10.45 -12.11 2.02
C ALA A 90 10.30 -12.22 3.55
N LEU A 91 10.05 -11.13 4.29
CA LEU A 91 9.77 -11.23 5.73
C LEU A 91 8.49 -12.03 6.04
N SER A 92 7.51 -12.07 5.14
CA SER A 92 6.31 -12.92 5.29
C SER A 92 6.58 -14.41 5.03
N VAL A 93 7.78 -14.80 4.61
CA VAL A 93 8.18 -16.20 4.43
C VAL A 93 8.97 -16.66 5.66
N PRO A 94 8.46 -17.61 6.46
CA PRO A 94 9.11 -18.06 7.70
C PRO A 94 10.59 -18.37 7.57
N GLU A 95 10.99 -19.08 6.51
CA GLU A 95 12.37 -19.50 6.27
C GLU A 95 13.31 -18.31 5.98
N ARG A 96 12.77 -17.22 5.41
CA ARG A 96 13.51 -15.97 5.14
C ARG A 96 13.51 -15.06 6.36
N LEU A 97 12.40 -15.00 7.10
CA LEU A 97 12.30 -14.28 8.36
C LEU A 97 13.27 -14.85 9.39
N GLU A 98 13.34 -16.17 9.53
CA GLU A 98 14.19 -16.84 10.52
C GLU A 98 15.68 -16.47 10.34
N ALA A 99 16.11 -16.20 9.10
CA ALA A 99 17.48 -15.79 8.80
C ALA A 99 17.86 -14.41 9.37
N VAL A 100 16.88 -13.53 9.62
CA VAL A 100 17.11 -12.15 10.08
C VAL A 100 16.49 -11.84 11.45
N ALA A 101 15.43 -12.56 11.83
CA ALA A 101 14.68 -12.44 13.07
C ALA A 101 14.15 -13.83 13.51
N PRO A 102 15.01 -14.70 14.07
CA PRO A 102 14.76 -16.14 14.25
C PRO A 102 13.58 -16.50 15.16
N THR A 103 13.10 -15.56 15.96
CA THR A 103 11.99 -15.78 16.89
C THR A 103 10.78 -14.91 16.61
N ALA A 104 10.78 -14.22 15.47
CA ALA A 104 9.76 -13.24 15.15
C ALA A 104 8.59 -13.86 14.39
N ARG A 105 7.43 -13.22 14.53
CA ARG A 105 6.36 -13.21 13.53
C ARG A 105 6.38 -11.87 12.79
N PHE A 106 5.88 -11.87 11.57
CA PHE A 106 5.84 -10.69 10.73
C PHE A 106 4.47 -10.54 10.08
N THR A 107 3.89 -9.34 10.23
CA THR A 107 2.63 -8.96 9.59
C THR A 107 2.84 -7.69 8.75
N LEU A 108 2.28 -7.68 7.53
CA LEU A 108 2.25 -6.48 6.70
C LEU A 108 0.85 -5.85 6.68
N VAL A 109 0.72 -4.64 7.20
CA VAL A 109 -0.47 -3.80 7.06
C VAL A 109 -0.19 -2.76 5.98
N THR A 110 -0.92 -2.81 4.87
CA THR A 110 -0.76 -1.89 3.75
C THR A 110 -1.97 -0.98 3.58
N GLN A 111 -1.71 0.32 3.48
CA GLN A 111 -2.68 1.35 3.09
C GLN A 111 -2.88 1.37 1.58
N ASN A 112 -2.00 0.70 0.82
CA ASN A 112 -2.04 0.69 -0.64
C ASN A 112 -3.11 -0.25 -1.15
N VAL A 113 -3.79 0.18 -2.21
CA VAL A 113 -4.89 -0.53 -2.87
C VAL A 113 -4.46 -1.12 -4.23
N ASP A 114 -3.17 -1.02 -4.58
CA ASP A 114 -2.62 -1.35 -5.90
C ASP A 114 -2.34 -2.84 -6.14
N GLY A 115 -2.41 -3.67 -5.10
CA GLY A 115 -2.17 -5.12 -5.17
C GLY A 115 -0.69 -5.52 -5.33
N LEU A 116 0.26 -4.59 -5.31
CA LEU A 116 1.68 -4.90 -5.53
C LEU A 116 2.29 -5.73 -4.40
N SER A 117 1.88 -5.53 -3.15
CA SER A 117 2.36 -6.33 -2.01
C SER A 117 1.91 -7.79 -2.12
N VAL A 118 0.67 -8.05 -2.52
CA VAL A 118 0.15 -9.41 -2.77
C VAL A 118 0.90 -10.05 -3.94
N LYS A 119 1.06 -9.33 -5.05
CA LYS A 119 1.82 -9.80 -6.23
C LYS A 119 3.28 -10.08 -5.88
N ALA A 120 3.91 -9.27 -5.04
CA ALA A 120 5.28 -9.48 -4.57
C ALA A 120 5.39 -10.79 -3.78
N PHE A 121 4.44 -11.03 -2.86
CA PHE A 121 4.41 -12.26 -2.09
C PHE A 121 4.20 -13.49 -2.98
N GLN A 122 3.26 -13.45 -3.91
CA GLN A 122 3.03 -14.54 -4.86
C GLN A 122 4.28 -14.84 -5.71
N ASN A 123 5.08 -13.83 -6.07
CA ASN A 123 6.35 -14.03 -6.77
C ASN A 123 7.42 -14.71 -5.89
N VAL A 124 7.44 -14.41 -4.58
CA VAL A 124 8.44 -14.95 -3.65
C VAL A 124 8.04 -16.34 -3.12
N CYS A 125 6.76 -16.56 -2.81
CA CYS A 125 6.23 -17.79 -2.24
C CYS A 125 4.81 -18.09 -2.77
N PRO A 126 4.67 -18.62 -3.99
CA PRO A 126 3.36 -18.86 -4.62
C PRO A 126 2.52 -19.96 -3.96
N SER A 127 3.11 -20.74 -3.04
CA SER A 127 2.47 -21.91 -2.42
C SER A 127 1.85 -21.62 -1.05
N ARG A 128 1.87 -20.37 -0.59
CA ARG A 128 1.35 -19.94 0.71
C ARG A 128 0.49 -18.69 0.54
N GLU A 129 -0.19 -18.30 1.61
CA GLU A 129 -0.81 -16.99 1.77
C GLU A 129 0.03 -16.15 2.74
N PRO A 130 0.16 -14.83 2.52
CA PRO A 130 0.87 -13.95 3.44
C PRO A 130 -0.01 -13.57 4.63
N GLU A 131 0.63 -13.24 5.76
CA GLU A 131 -0.03 -12.48 6.83
C GLU A 131 -0.02 -10.98 6.45
N LEU A 132 -1.03 -10.59 5.66
CA LEU A 132 -1.11 -9.27 5.02
C LEU A 132 -2.53 -8.69 5.08
N PHE A 133 -2.64 -7.43 5.48
CA PHE A 133 -3.89 -6.68 5.58
C PHE A 133 -3.93 -5.50 4.59
N GLU A 134 -4.85 -5.54 3.63
CA GLU A 134 -5.16 -4.41 2.73
C GLU A 134 -6.26 -3.55 3.35
N MET A 135 -5.88 -2.72 4.33
CA MET A 135 -6.84 -2.02 5.20
C MET A 135 -7.76 -1.04 4.45
N HIS A 136 -7.36 -0.58 3.26
CA HIS A 136 -8.15 0.31 2.42
C HIS A 136 -8.81 -0.36 1.21
N GLY A 137 -8.90 -1.70 1.21
CA GLY A 137 -9.49 -2.47 0.12
C GLY A 137 -8.56 -2.57 -1.10
N ARG A 138 -9.15 -2.82 -2.28
CA ARG A 138 -8.42 -3.18 -3.51
C ARG A 138 -8.97 -2.44 -4.72
N LEU A 139 -8.08 -1.90 -5.57
CA LEU A 139 -8.45 -1.31 -6.87
C LEU A 139 -9.12 -2.31 -7.81
N PHE A 140 -8.81 -3.59 -7.63
CA PHE A 140 -9.31 -4.67 -8.47
C PHE A 140 -10.60 -5.28 -7.95
N ASP A 141 -11.09 -4.89 -6.79
CA ASP A 141 -12.42 -5.29 -6.34
C ASP A 141 -13.46 -4.27 -6.80
N THR A 142 -14.69 -4.75 -6.96
CA THR A 142 -15.88 -3.94 -7.26
C THR A 142 -16.97 -4.29 -6.26
N ILE A 143 -17.69 -3.30 -5.77
CA ILE A 143 -18.81 -3.47 -4.83
C ILE A 143 -20.07 -2.93 -5.50
N CYS A 144 -21.14 -3.72 -5.54
CA CYS A 144 -22.44 -3.24 -6.02
C CYS A 144 -23.10 -2.32 -4.99
N THR A 145 -23.55 -1.14 -5.43
CA THR A 145 -24.23 -0.17 -4.56
C THR A 145 -25.62 -0.62 -4.11
N ASP A 146 -26.23 -1.59 -4.81
CA ASP A 146 -27.61 -1.99 -4.60
C ASP A 146 -27.71 -3.30 -3.79
N CYS A 147 -26.94 -4.33 -4.18
CA CYS A 147 -26.97 -5.64 -3.52
C CYS A 147 -25.76 -5.95 -2.64
N GLY A 148 -24.70 -5.13 -2.68
CA GLY A 148 -23.49 -5.33 -1.89
C GLY A 148 -22.56 -6.46 -2.38
N ASP A 149 -22.85 -7.08 -3.54
CA ASP A 149 -21.96 -8.09 -4.14
C ASP A 149 -20.56 -7.51 -4.35
N CYS A 150 -19.54 -8.22 -3.86
CA CYS A 150 -18.14 -7.82 -3.93
C CYS A 150 -17.34 -8.86 -4.72
N LYS A 151 -16.76 -8.45 -5.85
CA LYS A 151 -16.02 -9.34 -6.75
C LYS A 151 -14.76 -8.69 -7.29
N ALA A 152 -13.71 -9.49 -7.41
CA ALA A 152 -12.52 -9.11 -8.14
C ALA A 152 -12.81 -9.00 -9.65
N ASN A 153 -12.29 -7.95 -10.26
CA ASN A 153 -12.36 -7.65 -11.68
C ASN A 153 -10.99 -7.08 -12.12
N PHE A 154 -10.31 -7.82 -13.00
CA PHE A 154 -9.03 -7.43 -13.60
C PHE A 154 -9.17 -7.04 -15.08
N ASP A 155 -10.40 -6.81 -15.56
CA ASP A 155 -10.64 -6.45 -16.94
C ASP A 155 -10.04 -5.07 -17.25
N SER A 156 -9.49 -4.97 -18.46
CA SER A 156 -8.86 -3.79 -19.05
C SER A 156 -9.40 -3.59 -20.46
N PRO A 157 -10.29 -2.59 -20.69
CA PRO A 157 -10.91 -1.73 -19.68
C PRO A 157 -11.96 -2.48 -18.84
N ILE A 158 -12.32 -1.94 -17.67
CA ILE A 158 -13.34 -2.54 -16.79
C ILE A 158 -14.75 -2.54 -17.42
N CYS A 159 -15.05 -1.55 -18.27
CA CYS A 159 -16.19 -1.58 -19.16
C CYS A 159 -15.86 -0.85 -20.49
N PRO A 160 -16.55 -1.15 -21.59
CA PRO A 160 -16.25 -0.55 -22.89
C PRO A 160 -16.28 0.99 -22.90
N ALA A 161 -17.17 1.61 -22.13
CA ALA A 161 -17.33 3.06 -22.11
C ALA A 161 -16.15 3.82 -21.50
N LEU A 162 -15.28 3.14 -20.72
CA LEU A 162 -14.10 3.74 -20.11
C LEU A 162 -12.84 3.66 -21.00
N THR A 163 -12.90 2.95 -22.13
CA THR A 163 -11.76 2.76 -23.05
C THR A 163 -11.09 4.09 -23.41
N GLY A 164 -9.78 4.20 -23.17
CA GLY A 164 -8.97 5.36 -23.57
C GLY A 164 -9.11 6.57 -22.65
N THR A 165 -9.94 6.52 -21.60
CA THR A 165 -10.07 7.62 -20.63
C THR A 165 -8.84 7.74 -19.73
N GLU A 166 -8.05 6.67 -19.58
CA GLU A 166 -6.80 6.60 -18.85
C GLU A 166 -5.65 7.38 -19.49
N GLU A 167 -5.71 7.63 -20.81
CA GLU A 167 -4.70 8.39 -21.55
C GLU A 167 -5.11 9.87 -21.74
N GLN A 168 -6.34 10.23 -21.37
CA GLN A 168 -6.88 11.56 -21.57
C GLN A 168 -6.40 12.55 -20.50
N LEU A 169 -5.58 13.51 -20.96
CA LEU A 169 -5.12 14.67 -20.20
C LEU A 169 -6.10 15.88 -20.31
N GLY A 170 -7.13 15.78 -21.15
CA GLY A 170 -8.08 16.85 -21.49
C GLY A 170 -9.40 16.81 -20.72
N ASN A 171 -10.44 17.40 -21.31
CA ASN A 171 -11.78 17.51 -20.70
C ASN A 171 -12.37 16.14 -20.34
N GLU A 172 -13.10 16.12 -19.22
CA GLU A 172 -13.87 14.95 -18.79
C GLU A 172 -14.91 14.57 -19.85
N ILE A 173 -15.00 13.27 -20.13
CA ILE A 173 -16.13 12.72 -20.89
C ILE A 173 -17.24 12.44 -19.90
N GLU A 174 -18.44 12.93 -20.17
CA GLU A 174 -19.62 12.53 -19.41
C GLU A 174 -20.12 11.19 -19.97
N ILE A 175 -19.85 10.12 -19.23
CA ILE A 175 -20.32 8.76 -19.56
C ILE A 175 -21.70 8.56 -18.90
N PRO A 176 -22.74 8.14 -19.66
CA PRO A 176 -24.05 7.83 -19.09
C PRO A 176 -23.98 6.79 -17.98
N LEU A 177 -24.86 6.91 -16.98
CA LEU A 177 -24.85 6.05 -15.78
C LEU A 177 -25.08 4.57 -16.11
N GLU A 178 -25.85 4.29 -17.15
CA GLU A 178 -26.13 2.95 -17.67
C GLU A 178 -24.90 2.28 -18.33
N ASP A 179 -23.95 3.07 -18.81
CA ASP A 179 -22.74 2.60 -19.51
C ASP A 179 -21.52 2.42 -18.56
N LEU A 180 -21.64 2.91 -17.32
CA LEU A 180 -20.66 2.70 -16.25
C LEU A 180 -20.69 1.25 -15.74
N PRO A 181 -19.66 0.77 -15.02
CA PRO A 181 -19.60 -0.62 -14.54
C PRO A 181 -20.87 -1.05 -13.78
N ARG A 182 -21.49 -2.15 -14.21
CA ARG A 182 -22.76 -2.68 -13.67
C ARG A 182 -22.60 -4.07 -13.07
N CYS A 183 -23.32 -4.34 -11.99
CA CYS A 183 -23.36 -5.63 -11.33
C CYS A 183 -24.00 -6.69 -12.24
N GLN A 184 -23.36 -7.86 -12.35
CA GLN A 184 -23.89 -8.97 -13.15
C GLN A 184 -25.13 -9.64 -12.52
N GLU A 185 -25.33 -9.48 -11.20
CA GLU A 185 -26.44 -10.12 -10.47
C GLU A 185 -27.72 -9.29 -10.50
N CYS A 186 -27.62 -7.96 -10.34
CA CYS A 186 -28.79 -7.09 -10.19
C CYS A 186 -28.79 -5.86 -11.10
N THR A 187 -27.77 -5.71 -11.96
CA THR A 187 -27.54 -4.54 -12.82
C THR A 187 -27.32 -3.22 -12.08
N GLY A 188 -27.22 -3.21 -10.75
CA GLY A 188 -26.90 -2.02 -9.96
C GLY A 188 -25.54 -1.42 -10.33
N LEU A 189 -25.35 -0.13 -10.03
CA LEU A 189 -24.07 0.52 -10.27
C LEU A 189 -22.98 -0.13 -9.41
N LEU A 190 -21.82 -0.40 -10.00
CA LEU A 190 -20.64 -0.79 -9.23
C LEU A 190 -19.91 0.46 -8.77
N ARG A 191 -19.27 0.36 -7.61
CA ARG A 191 -18.19 1.26 -7.17
C ARG A 191 -16.88 0.48 -7.02
N PRO A 192 -15.72 1.16 -7.03
CA PRO A 192 -14.45 0.55 -6.66
C PRO A 192 -14.49 -0.07 -5.26
N GLY A 193 -13.87 -1.24 -5.08
CA GLY A 193 -13.77 -1.97 -3.82
C GLY A 193 -12.70 -1.42 -2.88
N VAL A 194 -12.63 -0.10 -2.77
CA VAL A 194 -11.70 0.63 -1.90
C VAL A 194 -12.47 1.36 -0.81
N VAL A 195 -11.79 1.58 0.31
CA VAL A 195 -12.26 2.43 1.40
C VAL A 195 -12.01 3.88 1.01
N TRP A 196 -13.09 4.67 0.97
CA TRP A 196 -13.03 6.11 0.73
C TRP A 196 -12.76 6.91 2.01
N PHE A 197 -12.30 8.15 1.85
CA PHE A 197 -12.24 9.08 2.97
C PHE A 197 -13.65 9.26 3.56
N GLY A 198 -13.74 9.13 4.89
CA GLY A 198 -15.01 9.11 5.62
C GLY A 198 -15.57 7.71 5.87
N GLU A 199 -15.04 6.67 5.22
CA GLU A 199 -15.41 5.27 5.48
C GLU A 199 -14.45 4.60 6.48
N VAL A 200 -14.90 3.49 7.06
CA VAL A 200 -14.14 2.73 8.05
C VAL A 200 -13.20 1.75 7.34
N PRO A 201 -11.88 1.80 7.61
CA PRO A 201 -10.93 0.81 7.11
C PRO A 201 -11.29 -0.63 7.52
N HIS A 202 -10.83 -1.59 6.73
CA HIS A 202 -11.06 -3.00 7.00
C HIS A 202 -10.15 -3.52 8.12
N GLN A 203 -10.64 -4.56 8.83
CA GLN A 203 -9.91 -5.31 9.88
C GLN A 203 -9.27 -4.45 10.99
N LEU A 204 -9.85 -3.30 11.35
CA LEU A 204 -9.28 -2.43 12.40
C LEU A 204 -9.04 -3.13 13.74
N GLU A 205 -9.95 -3.99 14.18
CA GLU A 205 -9.80 -4.70 15.46
C GLU A 205 -8.61 -5.67 15.44
N GLU A 206 -8.46 -6.43 14.35
CA GLU A 206 -7.37 -7.39 14.18
C GLU A 206 -6.02 -6.67 14.00
N ILE A 207 -6.00 -5.60 13.20
CA ILE A 207 -4.81 -4.75 13.05
C ILE A 207 -4.42 -4.13 14.39
N GLY A 208 -5.38 -3.64 15.17
CA GLY A 208 -5.14 -3.07 16.49
C GLY A 208 -4.47 -4.06 17.44
N GLN A 209 -4.95 -5.31 17.48
CA GLN A 209 -4.32 -6.37 18.29
C GLN A 209 -2.88 -6.66 17.85
N ILE A 210 -2.63 -6.68 16.55
CA ILE A 210 -1.29 -6.90 15.99
C ILE A 210 -0.35 -5.75 16.37
N VAL A 211 -0.85 -4.52 16.33
CA VAL A 211 -0.12 -3.31 16.73
C VAL A 211 0.19 -3.35 18.23
N ASP A 212 -0.79 -3.64 19.08
CA ASP A 212 -0.64 -3.74 20.54
C ASP A 212 0.42 -4.79 20.95
N ASP A 213 0.51 -5.89 20.22
CA ASP A 213 1.46 -6.98 20.49
C ASP A 213 2.86 -6.72 19.89
N ALA A 214 3.02 -5.72 19.01
CA ALA A 214 4.26 -5.51 18.25
C ALA A 214 5.39 -4.93 19.11
N ASP A 215 6.60 -5.49 18.99
CA ASP A 215 7.80 -4.93 19.61
C ASP A 215 8.71 -4.20 18.61
N LEU A 216 8.39 -4.28 17.32
CA LEU A 216 9.02 -3.51 16.25
C LEU A 216 8.00 -3.10 15.17
N ALA A 217 7.87 -1.80 14.93
CA ALA A 217 7.13 -1.23 13.80
C ALA A 217 8.09 -0.77 12.69
N LEU A 218 7.82 -1.20 11.46
CA LEU A 218 8.45 -0.71 10.24
C LEU A 218 7.48 0.23 9.51
N VAL A 219 7.75 1.52 9.53
CA VAL A 219 6.91 2.53 8.84
C VAL A 219 7.50 2.77 7.46
N VAL A 220 6.78 2.38 6.40
CA VAL A 220 7.34 2.28 5.05
C VAL A 220 6.60 3.19 4.07
N GLY A 221 7.28 4.23 3.59
CA GLY A 221 6.80 5.06 2.48
C GLY A 221 5.44 5.72 2.74
N THR A 222 5.19 6.19 3.95
CA THR A 222 3.93 6.85 4.33
C THR A 222 4.17 8.26 4.87
N SER A 223 3.14 9.12 4.85
CA SER A 223 3.13 10.44 5.51
C SER A 223 2.80 10.40 6.97
N SER A 224 2.24 9.28 7.44
CA SER A 224 1.76 9.21 8.81
C SER A 224 0.75 10.35 9.11
N THR A 225 -0.04 10.76 8.11
CA THR A 225 -1.06 11.81 8.24
C THR A 225 -2.49 11.29 8.18
N VAL A 226 -2.70 10.10 7.60
CA VAL A 226 -4.04 9.51 7.43
C VAL A 226 -4.32 8.56 8.58
N TYR A 227 -5.27 8.93 9.43
CA TYR A 227 -5.74 8.09 10.53
C TYR A 227 -6.71 7.01 10.03
N PRO A 228 -6.73 5.82 10.66
CA PRO A 228 -6.00 5.46 11.88
C PRO A 228 -4.54 5.01 11.66
N ALA A 229 -4.12 4.74 10.42
CA ALA A 229 -2.79 4.16 10.14
C ALA A 229 -1.61 5.01 10.63
N ALA A 230 -1.77 6.34 10.68
CA ALA A 230 -0.82 7.27 11.27
C ALA A 230 -0.53 7.02 12.76
N GLY A 231 -1.51 6.50 13.50
CA GLY A 231 -1.42 6.26 14.94
C GLY A 231 -0.60 5.02 15.33
N TYR A 232 -0.61 3.98 14.49
CA TYR A 232 -0.06 2.67 14.84
C TYR A 232 1.42 2.68 15.23
N ALA A 233 2.25 3.50 14.56
CA ALA A 233 3.65 3.61 14.92
C ALA A 233 3.85 4.24 16.31
N TYR A 234 3.01 5.23 16.66
CA TYR A 234 3.04 5.83 17.98
C TYR A 234 2.53 4.88 19.06
N GLU A 235 1.49 4.10 18.76
CA GLU A 235 0.98 3.06 19.67
C GLU A 235 2.10 2.08 20.02
N VAL A 236 2.82 1.54 19.02
CA VAL A 236 3.98 0.66 19.23
C VAL A 236 5.05 1.32 20.11
N ALA A 237 5.37 2.59 19.87
CA ALA A 237 6.33 3.30 20.70
C ALA A 237 5.85 3.53 22.14
N ASP A 238 4.56 3.81 22.34
CA ASP A 238 3.97 4.13 23.65
C ASP A 238 4.01 2.93 24.60
N HIS A 239 3.83 1.70 24.09
CA HIS A 239 4.00 0.48 24.88
C HIS A 239 5.44 -0.09 24.85
N GLY A 240 6.42 0.73 24.45
CA GLY A 240 7.85 0.43 24.58
C GLY A 240 8.46 -0.36 23.42
N GLY A 241 7.75 -0.54 22.32
CA GLY A 241 8.26 -1.08 21.08
C GLY A 241 9.17 -0.10 20.34
N THR A 242 9.91 -0.62 19.36
CA THR A 242 10.83 0.18 18.54
C THR A 242 10.16 0.59 17.23
N VAL A 243 10.42 1.81 16.75
CA VAL A 243 9.91 2.30 15.46
C VAL A 243 11.07 2.59 14.51
N ALA A 244 11.04 1.99 13.33
CA ALA A 244 11.97 2.26 12.23
C ALA A 244 11.22 2.79 11.02
N VAL A 245 11.56 4.01 10.59
CA VAL A 245 10.95 4.68 9.45
C VAL A 245 11.85 4.54 8.21
N PHE A 246 11.24 4.19 7.09
CA PHE A 246 11.83 4.13 5.76
C PHE A 246 11.06 5.09 4.84
N ASN A 247 11.68 6.20 4.45
CA ASN A 247 10.98 7.22 3.68
C ASN A 247 11.94 8.03 2.79
N ILE A 248 11.44 8.66 1.73
CA ILE A 248 12.28 9.49 0.86
C ILE A 248 12.66 10.82 1.51
N GLN A 249 11.78 11.33 2.38
CA GLN A 249 11.93 12.60 3.08
C GLN A 249 11.31 12.48 4.47
N HIS A 250 11.69 13.40 5.35
CA HIS A 250 11.06 13.56 6.65
C HIS A 250 9.54 13.78 6.50
N SER A 251 8.76 13.12 7.34
CA SER A 251 7.32 13.30 7.51
C SER A 251 7.00 13.67 8.96
N GLU A 252 5.79 14.15 9.21
CA GLU A 252 5.31 14.38 10.58
C GLU A 252 5.35 13.07 11.37
N GLY A 253 5.94 13.11 12.57
CA GLY A 253 6.12 11.93 13.43
C GLY A 253 7.46 11.21 13.33
N ASP A 254 8.28 11.53 12.32
CA ASP A 254 9.60 10.90 12.18
C ASP A 254 10.56 11.29 13.33
N GLU A 255 10.29 12.39 14.03
CA GLU A 255 11.14 12.90 15.12
C GLU A 255 11.20 11.98 16.34
N ASP A 256 10.14 11.19 16.55
CA ASP A 256 10.03 10.25 17.66
C ASP A 256 10.45 8.82 17.26
N ALA A 257 10.81 8.61 15.99
CA ALA A 257 11.29 7.32 15.52
C ALA A 257 12.66 6.97 16.12
N HIS A 258 12.84 5.70 16.48
CA HIS A 258 14.12 5.19 16.98
C HIS A 258 15.15 5.08 15.85
N PHE A 259 14.70 4.69 14.66
CA PHE A 259 15.50 4.63 13.45
C PHE A 259 14.83 5.39 12.31
N LEU A 260 15.62 6.12 11.53
CA LEU A 260 15.16 6.83 10.35
C LEU A 260 16.12 6.60 9.17
N PHE A 261 15.65 5.86 8.17
CA PHE A 261 16.37 5.58 6.95
C PHE A 261 15.79 6.39 5.80
N LEU A 262 16.49 7.48 5.44
CA LEU A 262 16.12 8.32 4.32
C LEU A 262 16.66 7.76 3.01
N GLY A 263 15.78 7.65 2.02
CA GLY A 263 16.09 7.18 0.67
C GLY A 263 14.95 6.37 0.05
N PRO A 264 15.09 5.93 -1.19
CA PRO A 264 14.07 5.10 -1.84
C PRO A 264 13.85 3.80 -1.06
N CYS A 265 12.59 3.43 -0.80
CA CYS A 265 12.26 2.20 -0.07
C CYS A 265 12.79 0.94 -0.76
N HIS A 266 12.88 0.95 -2.09
CA HIS A 266 13.41 -0.18 -2.87
C HIS A 266 14.93 -0.37 -2.74
N GLU A 267 15.65 0.58 -2.17
CA GLU A 267 17.08 0.47 -1.85
C GLU A 267 17.30 0.26 -0.36
N THR A 268 16.61 1.06 0.46
CA THR A 268 16.81 1.09 1.92
C THR A 268 16.26 -0.15 2.62
N LEU A 269 15.13 -0.73 2.18
CA LEU A 269 14.56 -1.92 2.81
C LEU A 269 15.41 -3.18 2.58
N PRO A 270 15.80 -3.56 1.34
CA PRO A 270 16.66 -4.71 1.13
C PRO A 270 18.00 -4.58 1.88
N LEU A 271 18.55 -3.36 1.90
CA LEU A 271 19.78 -3.07 2.63
C LEU A 271 19.58 -3.24 4.13
N ALA A 272 18.62 -2.57 4.76
CA ALA A 272 18.47 -2.62 6.21
C ALA A 272 18.08 -4.03 6.71
N LEU A 273 17.15 -4.70 6.02
CA LEU A 273 16.60 -5.99 6.43
C LEU A 273 17.56 -7.16 6.14
N PHE A 274 18.16 -7.20 4.95
CA PHE A 274 18.91 -8.38 4.47
C PHE A 274 20.38 -8.10 4.13
N GLY A 275 20.81 -6.85 4.07
CA GLY A 275 22.18 -6.49 3.68
C GLY A 275 22.48 -6.65 2.21
N ILE A 276 21.44 -6.55 1.39
CA ILE A 276 21.54 -6.62 -0.06
C ILE A 276 21.55 -5.19 -0.59
N ASN A 277 22.57 -4.83 -1.37
CA ASN A 277 22.59 -3.60 -2.13
C ASN A 277 21.86 -3.82 -3.46
N ALA A 278 21.03 -2.87 -3.88
CA ALA A 278 20.32 -2.95 -5.17
C ALA A 278 21.28 -3.14 -6.38
N GLU A 279 22.55 -2.74 -6.25
CA GLU A 279 23.57 -2.88 -7.29
C GLU A 279 24.14 -4.31 -7.45
N SER A 280 23.94 -5.24 -6.51
CA SER A 280 24.56 -6.56 -6.57
C SER A 280 23.85 -7.60 -7.46
N GLU A 281 22.69 -7.28 -8.03
CA GLU A 281 21.93 -8.18 -8.93
C GLU A 281 21.99 -7.77 -10.41
N ALA A 282 22.69 -6.68 -10.77
CA ALA A 282 22.80 -6.21 -12.15
C ALA A 282 23.96 -6.84 -12.97
N SER A 283 24.57 -7.93 -12.50
CA SER A 283 25.49 -8.73 -13.32
C SER A 283 24.88 -10.09 -13.65
N PRO A 284 24.31 -10.27 -14.86
CA PRO A 284 24.18 -11.61 -15.41
C PRO A 284 25.61 -12.13 -15.61
N GLN A 285 25.99 -13.15 -14.84
CA GLN A 285 27.20 -13.89 -15.11
C GLN A 285 27.08 -14.49 -16.51
N ASN A 286 27.91 -14.00 -17.43
CA ASN A 286 28.22 -14.63 -18.72
C ASN A 286 28.85 -16.00 -18.51
#